data_AF-A0A662V842-F1
#
_entry.id   AF-A0A662V842-F1
#
_cell.length_a   1.000
_cell.length_b   1.000
_cell.length_c   1.000
_cell.angle_alpha   90.00
_cell.angle_beta   90.00
_cell.angle_gamma   90.00
#
_symmetry.space_group_name_H-M   'P 1'
#
loop_
_entity.id
_entity.type
_entity.pdbx_description
1 polymer ?
#
loop_
_entity_poly.entity_id
_entity_poly.type
_entity_poly.pdbx_seq_one_letter_code
_entity_poly.pdbx_strand_id
1 'polypeptide(L)'
;MERAYIEPYTSTPLEVVLLGFSAMPTVHLSLPEAVHRELKEVAEGMGIQLTDLIKVLIRDGLERLRRGEFSLTPQGASARGGAITAEELLYLEGKLHMLSETVDALMRRVERLENLIASALSVELSAEERG
;
A
#
# COMPACT_ATOMS: atom_id res chain seq x y z
N MET A 1 9.16 29.45 59.25
CA MET A 1 8.17 29.63 58.16
C MET A 1 8.93 29.57 56.85
N GLU A 2 8.99 28.38 56.27
CA GLU A 2 9.76 28.04 55.09
C GLU A 2 8.89 28.31 53.85
N ARG A 3 9.30 29.26 53.00
CA ARG A 3 8.57 29.58 51.77
C ARG A 3 9.14 28.72 50.64
N ALA A 4 8.36 27.72 50.22
CA ALA A 4 8.63 26.95 49.01
C ALA A 4 8.53 27.89 47.80
N TYR A 5 9.63 28.03 47.06
CA TYR A 5 9.66 28.69 45.77
C TYR A 5 9.28 27.64 44.71
N ILE A 6 8.18 27.86 44.00
CA ILE A 6 7.81 27.05 42.83
C ILE A 6 8.32 27.84 41.61
N GLU A 7 9.35 27.32 40.95
CA GLU A 7 9.77 27.88 39.66
C GLU A 7 8.71 27.62 38.59
N PRO A 8 8.35 28.63 37.77
CA PRO A 8 7.43 28.44 36.66
C PRO A 8 8.10 27.64 35.55
N TYR A 9 7.41 26.59 35.07
CA TYR A 9 7.78 25.86 33.86
C TYR A 9 7.94 26.83 32.69
N THR A 10 9.19 27.17 32.36
CA THR A 10 9.52 27.89 31.14
C THR A 10 9.61 26.88 30.00
N SER A 11 8.73 27.06 29.01
CA SER A 11 8.79 26.41 27.72
C SER A 11 10.15 26.74 27.08
N THR A 12 11.04 25.75 27.01
CA THR A 12 12.22 25.84 26.15
C THR A 12 11.85 25.41 24.73
N PRO A 13 12.18 26.20 23.70
CA PRO A 13 12.05 25.77 22.32
C PRO A 13 13.06 24.64 22.06
N LEU A 14 12.63 23.61 21.34
CA LEU A 14 13.45 22.47 20.93
C LEU A 14 14.67 22.97 20.14
N GLU A 15 15.82 23.13 20.81
CA GLU A 15 17.11 23.28 20.16
C GLU A 15 17.51 21.94 19.52
N VAL A 16 17.37 21.86 18.20
CA VAL A 16 17.90 20.75 17.41
C VAL A 16 19.41 20.93 17.30
N VAL A 17 20.15 20.33 18.23
CA VAL A 17 21.61 20.23 18.17
C VAL A 17 21.98 19.22 17.08
N LEU A 18 22.37 19.75 15.92
CA LEU A 18 23.04 19.02 14.84
C LEU A 18 24.50 18.73 15.24
N LEU A 19 24.74 17.59 15.89
CA LEU A 19 26.08 17.03 16.05
C LEU A 19 26.13 15.65 15.40
N GLY A 20 26.98 15.54 14.38
CA GLY A 20 27.13 14.38 13.51
C GLY A 20 27.67 13.15 14.23
N PHE A 21 26.78 12.22 14.52
CA PHE A 21 26.79 10.80 14.15
C PHE A 21 25.32 10.41 14.06
N SER A 22 24.90 9.77 12.97
CA SER A 22 23.50 9.45 12.61
C SER A 22 22.80 8.56 13.64
N ALA A 23 22.42 9.11 14.80
CA ALA A 23 21.52 8.45 15.74
C ALA A 23 20.16 8.36 15.06
N MET A 24 19.76 7.13 14.71
CA MET A 24 18.45 6.87 14.12
C MET A 24 17.40 7.35 15.14
N PRO A 25 16.60 8.38 14.81
CA PRO A 25 15.63 8.90 15.77
C PRO A 25 14.59 7.81 16.04
N THR A 26 14.45 7.44 17.32
CA THR A 26 13.42 6.49 17.73
C THR A 26 12.10 7.23 17.90
N VAL A 27 11.06 6.73 17.23
CA VAL A 27 9.69 7.24 17.36
C VAL A 27 8.88 6.21 18.15
N HIS A 28 8.24 6.64 19.24
CA HIS A 28 7.28 5.81 19.97
C HIS A 28 5.88 6.05 19.41
N LEU A 29 5.24 4.99 18.91
CA LEU A 29 3.89 5.03 18.34
C LEU A 29 2.92 4.34 19.29
N SER A 30 1.89 5.08 19.73
CA SER A 30 0.75 4.53 20.46
C SER A 30 -0.40 4.33 19.50
N LEU A 31 -0.74 3.07 19.22
CA LEU A 31 -1.77 2.68 18.26
C LEU A 31 -2.90 1.93 18.98
N PRO A 32 -4.17 2.11 18.57
CA PRO A 32 -5.25 1.22 18.99
C PRO A 32 -4.94 -0.24 18.62
N GLU A 33 -5.37 -1.19 19.44
CA GLU A 33 -5.05 -2.62 19.25
C GLU A 33 -5.50 -3.14 17.88
N ALA A 34 -6.69 -2.71 17.42
CA ALA A 34 -7.21 -3.09 16.11
C ALA A 34 -6.28 -2.65 14.97
N VAL A 35 -5.75 -1.42 15.02
CA VAL A 35 -4.84 -0.88 14.00
C VAL A 35 -3.50 -1.61 14.02
N HIS A 36 -2.97 -1.89 15.22
CA HIS A 36 -1.73 -2.66 15.33
C HIS A 36 -1.88 -4.08 14.75
N ARG A 37 -3.02 -4.74 14.99
CA ARG A 37 -3.32 -6.06 14.46
C ARG A 37 -3.39 -6.05 12.94
N GLU A 38 -4.11 -5.09 12.36
CA GLU A 38 -4.21 -4.93 10.91
C GLU A 38 -2.84 -4.71 10.26
N LEU A 39 -2.02 -3.80 10.80
CA LEU A 39 -0.66 -3.58 10.30
C LEU A 39 0.20 -4.85 10.35
N LYS A 40 0.04 -5.66 11.40
CA LYS A 40 0.75 -6.92 11.55
C LYS A 40 0.32 -7.94 10.49
N GLU A 41 -0.99 -8.11 10.27
CA GLU A 41 -1.52 -9.02 9.25
C GLU A 41 -1.06 -8.63 7.84
N VAL A 42 -1.06 -7.33 7.52
CA VAL A 42 -0.55 -6.82 6.23
C VAL A 42 0.95 -7.09 6.08
N ALA A 43 1.75 -6.82 7.12
CA ALA A 43 3.19 -7.07 7.08
C ALA A 43 3.50 -8.56 6.87
N GLU A 44 2.78 -9.44 7.56
CA GLU A 44 2.89 -10.90 7.41
C GLU A 44 2.49 -11.35 6.01
N GLY A 45 1.37 -10.85 5.46
CA GLY A 45 0.93 -11.15 4.10
C GLY A 45 1.91 -10.70 3.02
N MET A 46 2.69 -9.65 3.29
CA MET A 46 3.76 -9.17 2.41
C MET A 46 5.12 -9.84 2.66
N GLY A 47 5.25 -10.64 3.73
CA GLY A 47 6.51 -11.28 4.12
C GLY A 47 7.57 -10.29 4.61
N ILE A 48 7.19 -9.14 5.17
CA ILE A 48 8.10 -8.09 5.65
C ILE A 48 7.93 -7.84 7.15
N GLN A 49 8.91 -7.19 7.78
CA GLN A 49 8.79 -6.78 9.17
C GLN A 49 7.78 -5.64 9.33
N LEU A 50 6.98 -5.68 10.40
CA LEU A 50 6.03 -4.61 10.75
C LEU A 50 6.69 -3.22 10.76
N THR A 51 7.92 -3.13 11.29
CA THR A 51 8.70 -1.89 11.32
C THR A 51 9.01 -1.36 9.91
N ASP A 52 9.29 -2.25 8.95
CA ASP A 52 9.60 -1.86 7.59
C ASP A 52 8.34 -1.43 6.83
N LEU A 53 7.20 -2.09 7.08
CA LEU A 53 5.91 -1.62 6.60
C LEU A 53 5.62 -0.20 7.11
N ILE A 54 5.80 0.05 8.41
CA ILE A 54 5.60 1.38 9.01
C ILE A 54 6.50 2.42 8.34
N LYS A 55 7.78 2.11 8.08
CA LYS A 55 8.69 3.02 7.37
C LYS A 55 8.21 3.32 5.94
N VAL A 56 7.73 2.32 5.21
CA VAL A 56 7.18 2.50 3.85
C VAL A 56 5.96 3.41 3.89
N LEU A 57 5.03 3.18 4.81
CA LEU A 57 3.82 3.99 4.96
C LEU A 57 4.15 5.44 5.35
N ILE A 58 5.12 5.65 6.25
CA ILE A 58 5.61 7.00 6.60
C ILE A 58 6.21 7.69 5.37
N ARG A 59 7.03 6.97 4.59
CA ARG A 59 7.65 7.52 3.37
C ARG A 59 6.60 7.92 2.34
N ASP A 60 5.65 7.04 2.05
CA ASP A 60 4.55 7.30 1.12
C ASP A 60 3.69 8.47 1.59
N GLY A 61 3.28 8.48 2.87
CA GLY A 61 2.53 9.58 3.45
C GLY A 61 3.23 10.95 3.33
N LEU A 62 4.56 10.98 3.55
CA LEU A 62 5.35 12.19 3.37
C LEU A 62 5.49 12.61 1.90
N GLU A 63 5.60 11.66 0.96
CA GLU A 63 5.62 11.95 -0.48
C GLU A 63 4.28 12.53 -0.95
N ARG A 64 3.17 11.93 -0.53
CA ARG A 64 1.81 12.39 -0.84
C ARG A 64 1.53 13.77 -0.25
N LEU A 65 1.99 14.02 0.99
CA LEU A 65 1.95 15.34 1.61
C LEU A 65 2.71 16.38 0.78
N ARG A 66 3.93 16.06 0.31
CA ARG A 66 4.72 16.96 -0.54
C ARG A 66 4.08 17.24 -1.90
N ARG A 67 3.36 16.26 -2.47
CA ARG A 67 2.61 16.43 -3.73
C ARG A 67 1.29 17.18 -3.55
N GLY A 68 0.90 17.52 -2.31
CA GLY A 68 -0.35 18.22 -2.02
C GLY A 68 -1.59 17.32 -2.09
N GLU A 69 -1.41 15.98 -2.08
CA GLU A 69 -2.49 14.99 -2.06
C GLU A 69 -3.11 14.81 -0.68
N PHE A 70 -2.48 15.39 0.35
CA PHE A 70 -2.91 15.33 1.75
C PHE A 70 -2.73 16.71 2.39
N SER A 71 -3.71 17.18 3.16
CA SER A 71 -3.59 18.41 3.94
C SER A 71 -3.66 18.07 5.42
N LEU A 72 -2.63 18.46 6.18
CA LEU A 72 -2.55 18.26 7.64
C LEU A 72 -3.43 19.25 8.43
N THR A 73 -4.17 20.12 7.76
CA THR A 73 -5.10 21.04 8.45
C THR A 73 -6.42 20.33 8.78
N PRO A 74 -7.01 20.54 9.97
CA PRO A 74 -8.29 19.93 10.33
C PRO A 74 -9.43 20.29 9.36
N GLN A 75 -9.31 21.43 8.67
CA GLN A 75 -10.25 21.87 7.63
C GLN A 75 -10.00 21.18 6.28
N GLY A 76 -8.80 20.63 6.05
CA GLY A 76 -8.42 19.91 4.85
C GLY A 76 -8.73 18.40 4.87
N ALA A 77 -8.92 17.82 6.06
CA ALA A 77 -9.27 16.40 6.22
C ALA A 77 -10.65 16.05 5.63
N SER A 78 -11.59 17.01 5.62
CA SER A 78 -12.88 16.87 4.95
C SER A 78 -12.86 17.30 3.48
N ALA A 79 -11.80 17.98 3.02
CA ALA A 79 -11.80 18.58 1.69
C ALA A 79 -11.22 17.67 0.62
N ARG A 80 -10.23 16.80 0.91
CA ARG A 80 -9.47 16.08 -0.14
C ARG A 80 -8.84 14.77 0.32
N GLY A 81 -9.62 13.84 0.87
CA GLY A 81 -9.41 12.46 0.41
C GLY A 81 -9.75 12.48 -1.06
N GLY A 82 -8.75 12.60 -1.94
CA GLY A 82 -8.91 12.99 -3.35
C GLY A 82 -10.13 12.33 -3.96
N ALA A 83 -11.21 13.11 -4.14
CA ALA A 83 -12.42 12.61 -4.74
C ALA A 83 -12.04 12.22 -6.17
N ILE A 84 -11.98 10.91 -6.44
CA ILE A 84 -11.93 10.39 -7.81
C ILE A 84 -13.09 11.09 -8.51
N THR A 85 -12.78 11.94 -9.48
CA THR A 85 -13.82 12.63 -10.23
C THR A 85 -14.70 11.60 -10.91
N ALA A 86 -15.98 11.91 -11.14
CA ALA A 86 -16.87 10.99 -11.86
C ALA A 86 -16.29 10.60 -13.24
N GLU A 87 -15.53 11.50 -13.86
CA GLU A 87 -14.81 11.28 -15.11
C GLU A 87 -13.65 10.26 -14.95
N GLU A 88 -12.82 10.40 -13.93
CA GLU A 88 -11.76 9.42 -13.63
C GLU A 88 -12.34 8.05 -13.28
N LEU A 89 -13.47 8.01 -12.56
CA LEU A 89 -14.15 6.76 -12.20
C LEU A 89 -14.70 6.06 -13.44
N LEU A 90 -15.36 6.81 -14.32
CA LEU A 90 -15.87 6.29 -15.60
C LEU A 90 -14.74 5.79 -16.51
N TYR A 91 -13.62 6.51 -16.56
CA TYR A 91 -12.44 6.09 -17.31
C TYR A 91 -11.83 4.79 -16.77
N LEU A 92 -11.73 4.66 -15.45
CA LEU A 92 -11.25 3.45 -14.79
C LEU A 92 -12.20 2.27 -15.01
N GLU A 93 -13.50 2.50 -14.95
CA GLU A 93 -14.53 1.49 -15.23
C GLU A 93 -14.44 0.99 -16.68
N GLY A 94 -14.25 1.90 -17.64
CA GLY A 94 -14.01 1.54 -19.03
C GLY A 94 -12.74 0.71 -19.23
N LYS A 95 -11.63 1.10 -18.59
CA LYS A 95 -10.38 0.32 -18.61
C LYS A 95 -10.54 -1.07 -18.02
N LEU A 96 -11.26 -1.17 -16.91
CA LEU A 96 -11.54 -2.45 -16.24
C LEU A 96 -12.36 -3.36 -17.16
N HIS A 97 -13.35 -2.80 -17.84
CA HIS A 97 -14.17 -3.55 -18.80
C HIS A 97 -13.33 -4.08 -19.97
N MET A 98 -12.51 -3.23 -20.59
CA MET A 98 -11.61 -3.65 -21.68
C MET A 98 -10.62 -4.73 -21.21
N LEU A 99 -10.09 -4.60 -19.99
CA LEU A 99 -9.20 -5.61 -19.42
C LEU A 99 -9.94 -6.94 -19.22
N SER A 100 -11.17 -6.90 -18.71
CA SER A 100 -12.01 -8.09 -18.54
C SER A 100 -12.27 -8.80 -19.87
N GLU A 101 -12.65 -8.05 -20.92
CA GLU A 101 -12.87 -8.63 -22.25
C GLU A 101 -11.58 -9.25 -22.83
N THR A 102 -10.44 -8.59 -22.60
CA THR A 102 -9.14 -9.10 -23.06
C THR A 102 -8.78 -10.41 -22.35
N VAL A 103 -9.02 -10.47 -21.05
CA VAL A 103 -8.80 -11.68 -20.24
C VAL A 103 -9.72 -12.81 -20.71
N ASP A 104 -11.01 -12.55 -20.94
CA ASP A 104 -11.95 -13.55 -21.45
C ASP A 104 -11.54 -14.08 -22.83
N ALA A 105 -11.10 -13.19 -23.72
CA ALA A 105 -10.60 -13.57 -25.03
C ALA A 105 -9.34 -14.45 -24.93
N LEU A 106 -8.44 -14.13 -23.99
CA LEU A 106 -7.25 -14.94 -23.73
C LEU A 106 -7.61 -16.32 -23.16
N MET A 107 -8.52 -16.40 -22.19
CA MET A 107 -8.99 -17.68 -21.64
C MET A 107 -9.57 -18.58 -22.73
N ARG A 108 -10.44 -18.04 -23.60
CA ARG A 108 -11.00 -18.80 -24.74
C ARG A 108 -9.93 -19.25 -25.73
N ARG A 109 -8.85 -18.47 -25.92
CA ARG A 109 -7.73 -18.87 -26.79
C ARG A 109 -6.92 -19.99 -26.16
N VAL A 110 -6.66 -19.91 -24.86
CA VAL A 110 -5.96 -20.97 -24.10
C VAL A 110 -6.76 -22.27 -24.18
N GLU A 111 -8.06 -22.24 -23.89
CA GLU A 111 -8.93 -23.43 -23.96
C GLU A 111 -8.94 -24.06 -25.37
N ARG A 112 -8.96 -23.24 -26.42
CA ARG A 112 -8.83 -23.75 -27.80
C ARG A 112 -7.49 -24.42 -28.06
N LEU A 113 -6.39 -23.84 -27.58
CA LEU A 113 -5.06 -24.42 -27.73
C LEU A 113 -4.95 -25.73 -26.95
N GLU A 114 -5.47 -25.78 -25.73
CA GLU A 114 -5.52 -26.99 -24.90
C GLU A 114 -6.28 -28.11 -25.62
N ASN A 115 -7.45 -27.81 -26.18
CA ASN A 115 -8.24 -28.77 -26.94
C ASN A 115 -7.53 -29.26 -28.22
N LEU A 116 -6.86 -28.36 -28.96
CA LEU A 116 -6.08 -28.74 -30.13
C LEU A 116 -4.90 -29.63 -29.76
N ILE A 117 -4.17 -29.30 -28.70
CA ILE A 117 -3.06 -30.11 -28.18
C ILE A 117 -3.57 -31.48 -27.76
N ALA A 118 -4.66 -31.54 -26.99
CA ALA A 118 -5.25 -32.80 -26.56
C ALA A 118 -5.66 -33.68 -27.77
N SER A 119 -6.22 -33.07 -28.82
CA SER A 119 -6.58 -33.79 -30.03
C SER A 119 -5.36 -34.31 -30.81
N ALA A 120 -4.31 -33.51 -30.95
CA ALA A 120 -3.08 -33.90 -31.65
C ALA A 120 -2.36 -35.05 -30.93
N LEU A 121 -2.24 -34.95 -29.60
CA LEU A 121 -1.64 -35.99 -28.77
C LEU A 121 -2.40 -37.32 -28.88
N SER A 122 -3.73 -37.26 -28.95
CA SER A 122 -4.58 -38.44 -29.09
C SER A 122 -4.39 -39.15 -30.45
N VAL A 123 -4.14 -38.38 -31.52
CA VAL A 123 -3.90 -38.90 -32.87
C VAL A 123 -2.53 -39.57 -32.97
N GLU A 124 -1.49 -38.97 -32.38
CA GLU A 124 -0.13 -39.54 -32.36
C GLU A 124 -0.09 -40.89 -31.63
N LEU A 125 -0.73 -40.99 -30.45
CA LEU A 125 -0.81 -42.26 -29.70
C LEU A 125 -1.51 -43.37 -30.49
N SER A 126 -2.58 -43.03 -31.22
CA SER A 126 -3.30 -43.99 -32.06
C SER A 126 -2.52 -44.42 -33.31
N ALA A 127 -1.53 -43.63 -33.73
CA ALA A 127 -0.66 -43.95 -34.87
C ALA A 127 0.51 -44.86 -34.47
N GLU A 128 1.06 -44.68 -33.26
CA GLU A 128 2.10 -45.56 -32.71
C GLU A 128 1.58 -46.97 -32.38
N GLU A 129 0.31 -47.12 -31.96
CA GLU A 129 -0.28 -48.44 -31.68
C GLU A 129 -0.56 -49.28 -32.96
N ARG A 130 -0.40 -48.70 -34.15
CA ARG A 130 -0.66 -49.36 -35.45
C ARG A 130 0.62 -49.64 -36.28
N GLY A 131 1.79 -49.25 -35.79
CA GLY A 131 3.11 -49.51 -36.42
C GLY A 131 3.84 -50.66 -35.74
#